data_AF-S2JJT0-F1
#
_entry.id   AF-S2JJT0-F1
#
_cell.length_a   1.000
_cell.length_b   1.000
_cell.length_c   1.000
_cell.angle_alpha   90.00
_cell.angle_beta   90.00
_cell.angle_gamma   90.00
#
_symmetry.space_group_name_H-M   'P 1'
#
loop_
_entity.id
_entity.type
_entity.pdbx_description
1 polymer ?
#
loop_
_entity_poly.entity_id
_entity_poly.type
_entity_poly.pdbx_seq_one_letter_code
_entity_poly.pdbx_strand_id
1 'polypeptide(L)' 'KFERSFNKMKFKEKWYLSSGKCVEDELFAFGMQCKEEHPYHSFIVDPTDINYQKYQVFNNNELQEI' A
#
# COMPACT_ATOMS: atom_id res chain seq x y z
N LYS A 1 8.66 -11.54 7.12
CA LYS A 1 8.22 -10.65 8.22
C LYS A 1 6.99 -9.82 7.82
N PHE A 2 7.01 -9.22 6.64
CA PHE A 2 5.93 -8.42 6.05
C PHE A 2 4.53 -9.09 6.07
N GLU A 3 4.38 -10.29 5.49
CA GLU A 3 3.10 -11.03 5.47
C GLU A 3 2.55 -11.34 6.88
N ARG A 4 3.44 -11.61 7.84
CA ARG A 4 3.03 -11.89 9.21
C ARG A 4 2.56 -10.63 9.96
N SER A 5 3.07 -9.46 9.58
CA SER A 5 2.58 -8.17 10.08
C SER A 5 1.23 -7.83 9.45
N PHE A 6 1.09 -8.02 8.14
CA PHE A 6 -0.18 -7.83 7.43
C PHE A 6 -1.30 -8.72 7.97
N ASN A 7 -1.04 -10.01 8.18
CA ASN A 7 -2.01 -10.96 8.73
C ASN A 7 -2.43 -10.65 10.19
N LYS A 8 -1.66 -9.85 10.91
CA LYS A 8 -2.01 -9.41 12.28
C LYS A 8 -2.80 -8.11 12.31
N MET A 9 -2.82 -7.35 11.21
CA MET A 9 -3.57 -6.10 11.09
C MET A 9 -5.07 -6.39 11.12
N LYS A 10 -5.80 -5.80 12.07
CA LYS A 10 -7.26 -5.93 12.08
C LYS A 10 -7.83 -5.03 10.99
N PHE A 11 -8.96 -5.44 10.42
CA PHE A 11 -9.68 -4.66 9.41
C PHE A 11 -9.91 -3.21 9.83
N LYS A 12 -10.17 -2.94 11.11
CA LYS A 12 -10.41 -1.59 11.65
C LYS A 12 -9.16 -0.71 11.76
N GLU A 13 -7.98 -1.29 11.67
CA GLU A 13 -6.68 -0.60 11.74
C GLU A 13 -6.11 -0.32 10.35
N LYS A 14 -6.76 -0.84 9.30
CA LYS A 14 -6.38 -0.58 7.91
C LYS A 14 -6.97 0.74 7.42
N TRP A 15 -6.24 1.42 6.55
CA TRP A 15 -6.67 2.64 5.91
C TRP A 15 -7.47 2.32 4.65
N TYR A 16 -8.75 2.73 4.65
CA TYR A 16 -9.61 2.69 3.47
C TYR A 16 -9.71 4.08 2.86
N LEU A 17 -9.52 4.13 1.55
CA LEU A 17 -9.74 5.31 0.74
C LEU A 17 -11.22 5.46 0.43
N SER A 18 -11.62 6.67 0.03
CA SER A 18 -13.00 6.98 -0.38
C SER A 18 -13.42 6.20 -1.63
N SER A 19 -12.46 5.72 -2.42
CA SER A 19 -12.68 4.80 -3.54
C SER A 19 -13.14 3.40 -3.10
N GLY A 20 -13.03 3.07 -1.81
CA GLY A 20 -13.27 1.73 -1.26
C GLY A 20 -12.05 0.82 -1.29
N LYS A 21 -10.92 1.27 -1.85
CA LYS A 21 -9.65 0.53 -1.78
C LYS A 21 -9.05 0.59 -0.38
N CYS A 22 -8.35 -0.48 0.00
CA CYS A 22 -7.53 -0.50 1.21
C CYS A 22 -6.06 -0.30 0.85
N VAL A 23 -5.45 0.72 1.46
CA VAL A 23 -4.07 1.13 1.20
C VAL A 23 -3.10 0.01 1.53
N GLU A 24 -3.25 -0.64 2.69
CA GLU A 24 -2.37 -1.73 3.12
C GLU A 24 -2.52 -2.99 2.27
N ASP A 25 -3.72 -3.29 1.76
CA ASP A 25 -3.92 -4.43 0.84
C ASP A 25 -3.18 -4.19 -0.49
N GLU A 26 -3.30 -2.99 -1.07
CA GLU A 26 -2.63 -2.64 -2.31
C GLU A 26 -1.10 -2.61 -2.13
N LEU A 27 -0.61 -2.05 -1.01
CA LEU A 27 0.81 -2.08 -0.64
C LEU A 27 1.31 -3.50 -0.39
N PHE A 28 0.48 -4.35 0.22
CA PHE A 28 0.84 -5.74 0.45
C PHE A 28 0.95 -6.50 -0.87
N ALA A 29 -0.05 -6.36 -1.75
CA ALA A 29 -0.04 -6.96 -3.09
C ALA A 29 1.14 -6.46 -3.93
N PHE A 30 1.49 -5.18 -3.83
CA PHE A 30 2.64 -4.59 -4.51
C PHE A 30 3.97 -5.04 -3.91
N GLY A 31 4.10 -4.99 -2.58
CA GLY A 31 5.29 -5.40 -1.84
C GLY A 31 5.61 -6.89 -1.95
N MET A 32 4.61 -7.74 -2.21
CA MET A 32 4.79 -9.15 -2.54
C MET A 32 5.39 -9.39 -3.94
N GLN A 33 5.21 -8.44 -4.87
CA GLN A 33 5.79 -8.49 -6.21
C GLN A 33 7.21 -7.90 -6.25
N CYS A 34 7.53 -6.98 -5.34
CA CYS A 34 8.88 -6.44 -5.16
C CYS A 34 9.82 -7.49 -4.54
N LYS A 35 10.88 -7.85 -5.27
CA LYS A 35 11.93 -8.77 -4.78
C LYS A 35 12.97 -8.10 -3.88
N GLU A 36 13.00 -6.77 -3.87
CA GLU A 36 13.97 -5.96 -3.13
C GLU A 36 13.28 -5.28 -1.94
N GLU A 37 14.04 -5.06 -0.84
CA GLU A 37 13.54 -4.32 0.32
C GLU A 37 13.21 -2.89 -0.09
N HIS A 38 11.95 -2.49 0.10
CA HIS A 38 11.43 -1.17 -0.23
C HIS A 38 10.61 -0.62 0.94
N PRO A 39 10.34 0.71 0.98
CA PRO A 39 9.56 1.36 2.04
C PRO A 39 8.18 0.73 2.27
N TYR A 40 7.60 0.11 1.23
CA TYR A 40 6.32 -0.60 1.29
C TYR A 40 6.34 -1.75 2.29
N HIS A 41 7.50 -2.39 2.53
CA HIS A 41 7.64 -3.46 3.54
C HIS A 41 7.48 -2.97 4.98
N SER A 42 7.55 -1.66 5.18
CA SER A 42 7.25 -0.97 6.45
C SER A 42 5.88 -0.32 6.46
N PHE A 43 5.04 -0.54 5.44
CA PHE A 43 3.73 0.12 5.25
C PHE A 43 3.84 1.66 5.22
N ILE A 44 5.00 2.18 4.79
CA ILE A 44 5.19 3.62 4.58
C ILE A 44 4.74 3.94 3.16
N VAL A 45 3.76 4.83 3.04
CA VAL A 45 3.27 5.31 1.75
C VAL A 45 3.90 6.65 1.45
N ASP A 46 4.65 6.72 0.36
CA ASP A 46 5.16 7.97 -0.17
C ASP A 46 4.31 8.37 -1.38
N PRO A 47 3.36 9.32 -1.26
CA PRO A 47 2.46 9.68 -2.34
C PRO A 47 3.17 10.30 -3.56
N THR A 48 4.47 10.64 -3.42
CA THR A 48 5.31 11.13 -4.52
C THR A 48 6.04 10.02 -5.26
N ASP A 49 5.94 8.78 -4.79
CA ASP A 49 6.56 7.62 -5.43
C ASP A 49 5.89 7.31 -6.78
N ILE A 50 6.65 7.56 -7.84
CA ILE A 50 6.24 7.30 -9.22
C ILE A 50 5.88 5.83 -9.47
N ASN A 51 6.35 4.90 -8.64
CA ASN A 51 6.03 3.49 -8.78
C ASN A 51 4.54 3.22 -8.57
N TYR A 52 3.84 3.99 -7.72
CA TYR A 52 2.40 3.80 -7.53
C TYR A 52 1.59 4.07 -8.78
N GLN A 53 1.93 5.13 -9.52
CA GLN A 53 1.31 5.40 -10.81
C GLN A 53 1.79 4.41 -11.88
N LYS A 54 3.08 4.09 -11.91
CA LYS A 54 3.70 3.20 -12.91
C LYS A 54 3.15 1.77 -12.85
N TYR A 55 2.95 1.25 -11.64
CA TYR A 55 2.37 -0.08 -11.42
C TYR A 55 0.87 -0.04 -11.14
N GLN A 56 0.23 1.12 -11.32
CA GLN A 56 -1.20 1.33 -11.13
C GLN A 56 -1.74 0.88 -9.76
N VAL A 57 -0.91 1.02 -8.72
CA VAL A 57 -1.27 0.71 -7.32
C VAL A 57 -2.35 1.68 -6.84
N PHE A 58 -2.10 2.97 -7.03
CA PHE A 58 -3.03 4.04 -6.67
C PHE A 58 -3.24 5.00 -7.84
N ASN A 59 -4.45 5.50 -7.97
CA ASN A 59 -4.76 6.59 -8.90
C ASN A 59 -4.45 7.97 -8.30
N ASN A 60 -4.50 9.02 -9.11
CA ASN A 60 -4.17 10.37 -8.64
C ASN A 60 -5.07 10.86 -7.50
N ASN A 61 -6.35 10.50 -7.48
CA ASN A 61 -7.26 10.92 -6.41
C ASN A 61 -6.92 10.17 -5.12
N GLU A 62 -6.62 8.88 -5.22
CA GLU A 62 -6.18 8.04 -4.10
C GLU A 62 -4.86 8.54 -3.49
N LEU A 63 -3.90 8.93 -4.33
CA LEU A 63 -2.64 9.54 -3.89
C LEU A 63 -2.80 10.96 -3.33
N GLN A 64 -3.91 11.65 -3.63
CA GLN A 64 -4.24 12.94 -3.02
C GLN A 64 -4.96 12.77 -1.67
N GLU A 65 -5.59 11.62 -1.44
CA GLU A 65 -6.23 11.28 -0.15
C GLU A 65 -5.21 10.77 0.89
N ILE A 66 -4.06 10.26 0.44
CA ILE A 66 -2.96 9.74 1.26
C ILE A 66 -1.96 10.86 1.60
#